data_AF-G2XG09-F1
#
_entry.id   AF-G2XG09-F1
#
_cell.length_a   1.000
_cell.length_b   1.000
_cell.length_c   1.000
_cell.angle_alpha   90.00
_cell.angle_beta   90.00
_cell.angle_gamma   90.00
#
_symmetry.space_group_name_H-M   'P 1'
#
loop_
_entity.id
_entity.type
_entity.pdbx_description
1 polymer ?
#
loop_
_entity_poly.entity_id
_entity_poly.type
_entity_poly.pdbx_seq_one_letter_code
_entity_poly.pdbx_strand_id
1 'polypeptide(L)'
;MANWMREAGFIVSQEPRPIPLATCGWPRSSAQREIGVANRENVRSLLSSMAAYPMTVFQGMASADFELLVAQARNEADNPRFKAKSHSRQDSRVQWKGPVKRTV
;
A
#
# COMPACT_ATOMS: atom_id res chain seq x y z
N MET A 1 -13.79 -15.67 -6.31
CA MET A 1 -13.26 -15.08 -7.56
C MET A 1 -12.30 -16.03 -8.30
N ALA A 2 -11.37 -16.72 -7.61
CA ALA A 2 -10.45 -17.68 -8.24
C ALA A 2 -11.14 -18.89 -8.92
N ASN A 3 -12.30 -19.36 -8.42
CA ASN A 3 -13.02 -20.49 -9.04
C ASN A 3 -13.59 -20.16 -10.42
N TRP A 4 -14.20 -18.99 -10.61
CA TRP A 4 -14.76 -18.60 -11.91
C TRP A 4 -13.69 -18.45 -13.00
N MET A 5 -12.49 -18.00 -12.64
CA MET A 5 -11.36 -17.92 -13.57
C MET A 5 -10.85 -19.31 -13.98
N ARG A 6 -10.82 -20.27 -13.03
CA ARG A 6 -10.47 -21.66 -13.32
C ARG A 6 -11.53 -22.37 -14.17
N GLU A 7 -12.81 -22.10 -13.90
CA GLU A 7 -13.95 -22.63 -14.68
C GLU A 7 -13.96 -22.09 -16.12
N ALA A 8 -13.53 -20.84 -16.33
CA ALA A 8 -13.35 -20.25 -17.66
C ALA A 8 -12.07 -20.72 -18.37
N GLY A 9 -11.35 -21.71 -17.82
CA GLY A 9 -10.16 -22.30 -18.44
C GLY A 9 -8.86 -21.52 -18.23
N PHE A 10 -8.86 -20.45 -17.42
CA PHE A 10 -7.63 -19.72 -17.10
C PHE A 10 -6.77 -20.53 -16.13
N ILE A 11 -5.55 -20.84 -16.55
CA ILE A 11 -4.53 -21.45 -15.70
C ILE A 11 -3.89 -20.34 -14.88
N VAL A 12 -4.27 -20.23 -13.60
CA VAL A 12 -3.61 -19.33 -12.64
C VAL A 12 -2.24 -19.91 -12.30
N SER A 13 -1.23 -19.53 -13.09
CA SER A 13 0.15 -20.03 -12.98
C SER A 13 0.91 -19.42 -11.80
N GLN A 14 0.47 -18.28 -11.29
CA GLN A 14 1.02 -17.64 -10.10
C GLN A 14 -0.08 -17.06 -9.22
N GLU A 15 0.07 -17.20 -7.90
CA GLU A 15 -0.76 -16.52 -6.92
C GLU A 15 -0.64 -14.99 -7.10
N PRO A 16 -1.74 -14.21 -7.02
CA PRO A 16 -1.67 -12.77 -7.11
C PRO A 16 -0.67 -12.20 -6.09
N ARG A 17 0.42 -11.60 -6.57
CA ARG A 17 1.36 -10.91 -5.70
C ARG A 17 0.89 -9.47 -5.51
N PRO A 18 0.60 -9.03 -4.28
CA PRO A 18 0.19 -7.65 -4.05
C PRO A 18 1.33 -6.73 -4.47
N ILE A 19 1.03 -5.79 -5.36
CA ILE A 19 1.97 -4.74 -5.76
C ILE A 19 1.92 -3.68 -4.66
N PRO A 20 3.03 -3.40 -3.95
CA PRO A 20 3.06 -2.35 -2.96
C PRO A 20 2.94 -1.00 -3.65
N LEU A 21 1.77 -0.37 -3.55
CA LEU A 21 1.54 0.98 -4.03
C LEU A 21 2.02 1.98 -2.98
N ALA A 22 2.91 2.88 -3.41
CA ALA A 22 3.31 3.99 -2.58
C ALA A 22 2.13 4.94 -2.41
N THR A 23 1.63 5.06 -1.19
CA THR A 23 0.55 6.01 -0.84
C THR A 23 1.10 7.43 -0.72
N CYS A 24 2.35 7.57 -0.31
CA CYS A 24 3.02 8.84 -0.03
C CYS A 24 4.43 8.83 -0.64
N GLY A 25 5.02 10.02 -0.83
CA GLY A 25 6.36 10.21 -1.40
C GLY A 25 7.53 9.76 -0.51
N TRP A 26 7.30 8.80 0.39
CA TRP A 26 8.24 8.30 1.38
C TRP A 26 9.23 7.21 0.88
N PRO A 27 8.95 6.41 -0.17
CA PRO A 27 9.90 5.43 -0.67
C PRO A 27 11.22 6.06 -1.10
N ARG A 28 12.32 5.29 -0.96
CA ARG A 28 13.66 5.72 -1.37
C ARG A 28 13.90 5.54 -2.87
N SER A 29 13.24 4.57 -3.49
CA SER A 29 13.33 4.37 -4.94
C SER A 29 12.63 5.51 -5.66
N SER A 30 13.27 6.05 -6.70
CA SER A 30 12.73 7.16 -7.51
C SER A 30 11.34 6.82 -8.06
N ALA A 31 11.19 5.66 -8.68
CA ALA A 31 9.93 5.21 -9.28
C ALA A 31 8.79 5.12 -8.25
N GLN A 32 9.02 4.52 -7.07
CA GLN A 32 7.95 4.44 -6.06
C GLN A 32 7.67 5.80 -5.42
N ARG A 33 8.68 6.66 -5.28
CA ARG A 33 8.49 8.03 -4.79
C ARG A 33 7.61 8.83 -5.74
N GLU A 34 7.84 8.74 -7.04
CA GLU A 34 7.02 9.42 -8.06
C GLU A 34 5.56 8.95 -8.01
N ILE A 35 5.33 7.63 -7.91
CA ILE A 35 4.00 7.06 -7.69
C ILE A 35 3.37 7.61 -6.40
N GLY A 36 4.13 7.66 -5.32
CA GLY A 36 3.67 8.19 -4.03
C GLY A 36 3.34 9.68 -4.06
N VAL A 37 4.09 10.47 -4.83
CA VAL A 37 3.81 11.89 -5.05
C VAL A 37 2.54 12.06 -5.89
N ALA A 38 2.36 11.24 -6.92
CA ALA A 38 1.14 11.25 -7.74
C ALA A 38 -0.11 10.85 -6.93
N ASN A 39 0.04 9.96 -5.94
CA ASN A 39 -1.04 9.50 -5.08
C ASN A 39 -1.41 10.46 -3.93
N ARG A 40 -0.73 11.60 -3.80
CA ARG A 40 -0.90 12.53 -2.69
C ARG A 40 -2.35 12.94 -2.47
N GLU A 41 -3.06 13.34 -3.52
CA GLU A 41 -4.45 13.79 -3.40
C GLU A 41 -5.41 12.65 -3.04
N ASN A 42 -5.17 11.45 -3.60
CA ASN A 42 -5.94 10.25 -3.27
C ASN A 42 -5.80 9.91 -1.78
N VAL A 43 -4.60 10.02 -1.21
CA VAL A 43 -4.38 9.79 0.22
C VAL A 43 -5.03 10.87 1.07
N ARG A 44 -4.96 12.13 0.67
CA ARG A 44 -5.64 13.22 1.40
C ARG A 44 -7.15 13.00 1.48
N SER A 45 -7.76 12.54 0.39
CA SER A 45 -9.18 12.18 0.33
C SER A 45 -9.49 10.92 1.14
N LEU A 46 -8.64 9.91 1.06
CA LEU A 46 -8.77 8.66 1.83
C LEU A 46 -8.71 8.89 3.34
N LEU A 47 -7.78 9.73 3.80
CA LEU A 47 -7.64 10.05 5.23
C LEU A 47 -8.92 10.67 5.80
N SER A 48 -9.57 11.57 5.06
CA SER A 48 -10.87 12.12 5.47
C SER A 48 -11.99 11.07 5.42
N SER A 49 -12.12 10.33 4.32
CA SER A 49 -13.28 9.45 4.13
C SER A 49 -13.26 8.24 5.06
N MET A 50 -12.08 7.66 5.29
CA MET A 50 -11.93 6.45 6.09
C MET A 50 -12.07 6.73 7.59
N ALA A 51 -11.69 7.93 8.04
CA ALA A 51 -11.69 8.27 9.46
C ALA A 51 -12.95 9.01 9.91
N ALA A 52 -13.74 9.62 9.02
CA ALA A 52 -14.89 10.44 9.38
C ALA A 52 -15.88 9.70 10.31
N TYR A 53 -16.49 8.62 9.82
CA TYR A 53 -17.48 7.88 10.59
C TYR A 53 -16.92 7.26 11.89
N PRO A 54 -15.81 6.49 11.89
CA PRO A 54 -15.33 5.90 13.13
C PRO A 54 -14.90 6.95 14.16
N MET A 55 -14.34 8.09 13.74
CA MET A 55 -13.91 9.11 14.69
C MET A 55 -15.07 9.92 15.24
N THR A 56 -15.99 10.39 14.39
CA THR A 56 -17.08 11.25 14.85
C THR A 56 -18.21 10.47 15.52
N VAL A 57 -18.47 9.24 15.08
CA VAL A 57 -19.61 8.43 15.58
C VAL A 57 -19.16 7.43 16.64
N PHE A 58 -18.19 6.57 16.35
CA PHE A 58 -17.79 5.53 17.33
C PHE A 58 -17.00 6.13 18.50
N GLN A 59 -16.11 7.07 18.23
CA GLN A 59 -15.31 7.72 19.26
C GLN A 59 -15.94 9.02 19.79
N GLY A 60 -17.07 9.47 19.21
CA GLY A 60 -17.76 10.68 19.64
C GLY A 60 -16.93 11.96 19.48
N MET A 61 -15.93 11.98 18.59
CA MET A 61 -15.07 13.14 18.36
C MET A 61 -15.88 14.29 17.76
N ALA A 62 -15.71 15.51 18.28
CA ALA A 62 -16.32 16.68 17.69
C ALA A 62 -15.81 16.88 16.25
N SER A 63 -16.69 17.30 15.34
CA SER A 63 -16.33 17.45 13.92
C SER A 63 -15.17 18.44 13.71
N ALA A 64 -15.07 19.49 14.53
CA ALA A 64 -13.96 20.44 14.46
C ALA A 64 -12.61 19.79 14.81
N ASP A 65 -12.57 18.95 15.83
CA ASP A 65 -11.36 18.22 16.23
C ASP A 65 -10.97 17.17 15.18
N PHE A 66 -11.97 16.55 14.55
CA PHE A 66 -11.75 15.64 13.43
C PHE A 66 -11.11 16.34 12.23
N GLU A 67 -11.62 17.50 11.82
CA GLU A 67 -11.03 18.26 10.71
C GLU A 67 -9.59 18.70 11.03
N LEU A 68 -9.31 19.10 12.28
CA LEU A 68 -7.95 19.41 12.72
C LEU A 68 -7.04 18.19 12.63
N LEU A 69 -7.50 17.02 13.10
CA LEU A 69 -6.76 15.77 13.04
C LEU A 69 -6.46 15.36 11.60
N VAL A 70 -7.45 15.47 10.70
CA VAL A 70 -7.26 15.18 9.27
C VAL A 70 -6.25 16.14 8.66
N ALA A 71 -6.31 17.44 8.99
CA ALA A 71 -5.35 18.42 8.51
C ALA A 71 -3.91 18.08 8.96
N GLN A 72 -3.74 17.67 10.23
CA GLN A 72 -2.44 17.22 10.76
C GLN A 72 -1.96 15.96 10.04
N ALA A 73 -2.79 14.93 9.92
CA ALA A 73 -2.44 13.68 9.24
C ALA A 73 -2.03 13.90 7.78
N ARG A 74 -2.70 14.82 7.07
CA ARG A 74 -2.34 15.21 5.70
C ARG A 74 -0.96 15.87 5.65
N ASN A 75 -0.65 16.77 6.59
CA ASN A 75 0.67 17.40 6.68
C ASN A 75 1.77 16.38 7.03
N GLU A 76 1.49 15.41 7.89
CA GLU A 76 2.42 14.33 8.22
C GLU A 76 2.67 13.41 7.02
N ALA A 77 1.62 13.03 6.28
CA ALA A 77 1.73 12.22 5.06
C ALA A 77 2.62 12.88 4.00
N ASP A 78 2.61 14.20 3.92
CA ASP A 78 3.41 14.98 2.99
C ASP A 78 4.88 15.13 3.41
N ASN A 79 5.20 14.88 4.68
CA ASN A 79 6.53 15.08 5.22
C ASN A 79 7.29 13.74 5.39
N PRO A 80 8.30 13.47 4.54
CA PRO A 80 9.05 12.20 4.57
C PRO A 80 9.78 11.92 5.88
N ARG A 81 9.97 12.93 6.75
CA ARG A 81 10.62 12.77 8.05
C ARG A 81 9.81 11.91 9.01
N PHE A 82 8.49 11.82 8.83
CA PHE A 82 7.61 10.99 9.66
C PHE A 82 7.44 9.56 9.15
N LYS A 83 8.18 9.18 8.10
CA LYS A 83 8.17 7.80 7.61
C LYS A 83 8.61 6.85 8.73
N ALA A 84 7.73 5.93 9.12
CA ALA A 84 8.08 4.82 10.00
C ALA A 84 9.23 4.00 9.39
N LYS A 85 10.25 3.70 10.20
CA LYS A 85 11.39 2.88 9.75
C LYS A 85 10.86 1.49 9.38
N SER A 86 10.78 1.21 8.09
CA SER A 86 10.45 -0.13 7.60
C SER A 86 11.58 -1.08 7.99
N HIS A 87 11.32 -1.99 8.94
CA HIS A 87 12.15 -3.17 9.10
C HIS A 87 12.09 -3.93 7.77
N SER A 88 13.21 -3.97 7.05
CA SER A 88 13.31 -4.81 5.86
C SER A 88 13.13 -6.26 6.30
N ARG A 89 11.97 -6.86 6.03
CA ARG A 89 11.89 -8.32 5.93
C ARG A 89 12.87 -8.72 4.84
N GLN A 90 13.97 -9.35 5.23
CA GLN A 90 14.89 -9.97 4.30
C GLN A 90 14.12 -11.03 3.54
N ASP A 91 13.75 -10.72 2.30
CA ASP A 91 13.27 -11.71 1.35
C ASP A 91 14.49 -12.57 0.98
N SER A 92 14.57 -13.73 1.62
CA SER A 92 15.54 -14.76 1.30
C SER A 92 15.24 -15.26 -0.11
N ARG A 93 15.84 -14.57 -1.09
CA ARG A 93 15.92 -14.92 -2.51
C ARG A 93 15.68 -16.42 -2.73
N VAL A 94 14.54 -16.75 -3.35
CA VAL A 94 14.38 -18.01 -4.06
C VAL A 94 15.45 -18.02 -5.15
N GLN A 95 16.55 -18.71 -4.87
CA GLN A 95 17.64 -18.93 -5.81
C GLN A 95 17.09 -19.82 -6.92
N TRP A 96 16.76 -19.22 -8.05
CA TRP A 96 16.30 -19.93 -9.25
C TRP A 96 17.44 -20.85 -9.71
N LYS A 97 17.37 -22.15 -9.38
CA LYS A 97 18.22 -23.16 -9.99
C LYS A 97 17.58 -23.54 -11.32
N GLY A 98 18.20 -23.09 -12.41
CA GLY A 98 17.76 -23.40 -13.77
C GLY A 98 17.67 -24.90 -14.04
N PRO A 99 17.06 -25.32 -15.16
CA PRO A 99 16.71 -26.71 -15.40
C PRO A 99 17.95 -27.62 -15.41
N VAL A 100 17.93 -28.63 -14.54
CA VAL A 100 18.91 -29.72 -14.54
C VAL A 100 18.72 -30.48 -15.85
N LYS A 101 19.70 -30.40 -16.75
CA LYS A 101 19.72 -31.24 -17.95
C LYS A 101 19.83 -32.69 -17.50
N ARG A 102 18.78 -33.47 -17.75
CA ARG A 102 18.78 -34.92 -17.55
C ARG A 102 19.59 -35.50 -18.71
N THR A 103 20.85 -35.83 -18.45
CA THR A 103 21.69 -36.57 -19.42
C THR A 103 21.15 -38.00 -19.50
N VAL A 104 20.99 -38.47 -20.73
CA VAL A 104 20.53 -39.81 -21.13
C VAL A 104 21.46 -40.88 -20.59
#